data_AF-A0A1W9L352-F1
#
_entry.id   AF-A0A1W9L352-F1
#
_cell.length_a   1.000
_cell.length_b   1.000
_cell.length_c   1.000
_cell.angle_alpha   90.00
_cell.angle_beta   90.00
_cell.angle_gamma   90.00
#
_symmetry.space_group_name_H-M   'P 1'
#
loop_
_entity.id
_entity.type
_entity.pdbx_description
1 polymer ?
#
loop_
_entity_poly.entity_id
_entity_poly.type
_entity_poly.pdbx_seq_one_letter_code
_entity_poly.pdbx_strand_id
1 'polypeptide(L)'
;MEDIGLILQNMRDPAGIPAYSLLFQWLMIITWIFHIAFVLLSLGSAGLAIVSFSRKRKGVYWERLSIAMTKVAKVSISLLIVLGVAPLLFTQVIYDPQWYTANVLSARWVIAFVFILIIAYCLWFAFYFTNHEGAKRGLNLIALISLALLLLEGLIMHALSYQAILPAQWMEWYAPDGVIDMNGAYLHAIHWLRFLFIISLSVPTVGLFLLAYADYKSQ
;
A
#
# COMPACT_ATOMS: atom_id res chain seq x y z
N MET A 1 17.52 -29.57 -11.51
CA MET A 1 16.71 -28.34 -11.39
C MET A 1 15.29 -28.82 -11.27
N GLU A 2 14.66 -28.68 -10.11
CA GLU A 2 13.22 -28.95 -10.00
C GLU A 2 12.49 -28.15 -11.08
N ASP A 3 11.56 -28.78 -11.78
CA ASP A 3 10.70 -28.09 -12.73
C ASP A 3 9.70 -27.24 -11.92
N ILE A 4 10.08 -26.00 -11.65
CA ILE A 4 9.24 -25.01 -10.96
C ILE A 4 7.88 -24.88 -11.65
N GLY A 5 7.82 -25.04 -12.97
CA GLY A 5 6.57 -25.03 -13.72
C GLY A 5 5.64 -26.17 -13.30
N LEU A 6 6.19 -27.39 -13.20
CA LEU A 6 5.46 -28.56 -12.73
C LEU A 6 5.00 -28.40 -11.27
N ILE A 7 5.85 -27.87 -10.38
CA ILE A 7 5.48 -27.60 -8.99
C ILE A 7 4.30 -26.63 -8.92
N LEU A 8 4.41 -25.49 -9.61
CA LEU A 8 3.34 -24.49 -9.63
C LEU A 8 2.05 -25.05 -10.26
N GLN A 9 2.15 -25.91 -11.26
CA GLN A 9 0.99 -26.56 -11.87
C GLN A 9 0.31 -27.53 -10.89
N ASN A 10 1.08 -28.29 -10.11
CA ASN A 10 0.57 -29.22 -9.10
C ASN A 10 -0.06 -28.52 -7.89
N MET A 11 0.35 -27.28 -7.60
CA MET A 11 -0.20 -26.47 -6.50
C MET A 11 -1.48 -25.71 -6.86
N ARG A 12 -1.89 -25.69 -8.14
CA ARG A 12 -3.11 -24.98 -8.55
C ARG A 12 -4.35 -25.67 -7.99
N ASP A 13 -5.38 -24.87 -7.71
CA ASP A 13 -6.70 -25.37 -7.35
C ASP A 13 -7.20 -26.43 -8.36
N PRO A 14 -7.49 -27.67 -7.90
CA PRO A 14 -8.05 -28.72 -8.75
C PRO A 14 -9.38 -28.35 -9.42
N ALA A 15 -10.16 -27.44 -8.84
CA ALA A 15 -11.41 -26.95 -9.41
C ALA A 15 -11.17 -25.99 -10.60
N GLY A 16 -9.94 -25.50 -10.77
CA GLY A 16 -9.59 -24.51 -11.78
C GLY A 16 -10.16 -23.12 -11.49
N ILE A 17 -10.04 -22.23 -12.47
CA ILE A 17 -10.54 -20.86 -12.35
C ILE A 17 -12.05 -20.78 -12.71
N PRO A 18 -12.85 -19.99 -11.98
CA PRO A 18 -14.31 -19.99 -12.11
C PRO A 18 -14.84 -19.33 -13.40
N ALA A 19 -13.97 -18.63 -14.15
CA ALA A 19 -14.29 -18.02 -15.43
C ALA A 19 -13.02 -17.90 -16.28
N TYR A 20 -13.14 -17.29 -17.47
CA TYR A 20 -12.01 -17.08 -18.37
C TYR A 20 -10.92 -16.21 -17.72
N SER A 21 -9.67 -16.69 -17.69
CA SER A 21 -8.54 -16.05 -17.00
C SER A 21 -8.31 -14.60 -17.40
N LEU A 22 -8.50 -14.28 -18.68
CA LEU A 22 -8.27 -12.95 -19.20
C LEU A 22 -9.23 -11.92 -18.60
N LEU A 23 -10.45 -12.32 -18.24
CA LEU A 23 -11.41 -11.42 -17.58
C LEU A 23 -10.84 -10.93 -16.24
N PHE A 24 -10.36 -11.85 -15.42
CA PHE A 24 -9.74 -11.52 -14.13
C PHE A 24 -8.48 -10.69 -14.29
N GLN A 25 -7.65 -10.96 -15.31
CA GLN A 25 -6.46 -10.15 -15.59
C GLN A 25 -6.81 -8.70 -15.94
N TRP A 26 -7.79 -8.47 -16.81
CA TRP A 26 -8.24 -7.12 -17.14
C TRP A 26 -8.81 -6.38 -15.93
N LEU A 27 -9.68 -7.04 -15.17
CA LEU A 27 -10.27 -6.46 -13.96
C LEU A 27 -9.20 -6.15 -12.91
N MET A 28 -8.23 -7.04 -12.74
CA MET A 28 -7.07 -6.85 -11.86
C MET A 28 -6.28 -5.61 -12.26
N ILE A 29 -5.90 -5.47 -13.54
CA ILE A 29 -5.10 -4.33 -14.02
C ILE A 29 -5.87 -3.01 -13.83
N ILE A 30 -7.14 -2.96 -14.24
CA ILE A 30 -7.96 -1.74 -14.15
C ILE A 30 -8.13 -1.31 -12.70
N THR A 31 -8.51 -2.24 -11.82
CA THR A 31 -8.71 -1.93 -10.39
C THR A 31 -7.40 -1.57 -9.70
N TRP A 32 -6.30 -2.23 -10.07
CA TRP A 32 -4.97 -1.90 -9.58
C TRP A 32 -4.52 -0.48 -9.99
N ILE A 33 -4.77 -0.05 -11.23
CA ILE A 33 -4.46 1.31 -11.70
C ILE A 33 -5.17 2.36 -10.83
N PHE A 34 -6.46 2.17 -10.57
CA PHE A 34 -7.20 3.08 -9.70
C PHE A 34 -6.67 3.03 -8.26
N HIS A 35 -6.43 1.84 -7.73
CA HIS A 35 -5.89 1.67 -6.38
C HIS A 35 -4.54 2.40 -6.22
N ILE A 36 -3.56 2.12 -7.09
CA ILE A 36 -2.21 2.70 -6.98
C ILE A 36 -2.23 4.21 -7.19
N ALA A 37 -3.11 4.75 -8.04
CA ALA A 37 -3.27 6.19 -8.20
C ALA A 37 -3.67 6.87 -6.89
N PHE A 38 -4.63 6.29 -6.14
CA PHE A 38 -5.04 6.82 -4.84
C PHE A 38 -4.01 6.54 -3.73
N VAL A 39 -3.24 5.45 -3.81
CA VAL A 39 -2.08 5.24 -2.93
C VAL A 39 -1.07 6.37 -3.10
N LEU A 40 -0.62 6.65 -4.33
CA LEU A 40 0.36 7.71 -4.59
C LEU A 40 -0.18 9.09 -4.20
N LEU A 41 -1.44 9.38 -4.51
CA LEU A 41 -2.07 10.64 -4.11
C LEU A 41 -2.19 10.76 -2.58
N SER A 42 -2.54 9.68 -1.87
CA SER A 42 -2.61 9.68 -0.41
C SER A 42 -1.26 9.95 0.24
N LEU A 43 -0.19 9.28 -0.20
CA LEU A 43 1.16 9.47 0.34
C LEU A 43 1.69 10.87 0.05
N GLY A 44 1.51 11.36 -1.18
CA GLY A 44 1.96 12.69 -1.58
C GLY A 44 1.21 13.80 -0.84
N SER A 45 -0.13 13.72 -0.76
CA SER A 45 -0.94 14.70 -0.03
C SER A 45 -0.72 14.61 1.48
N ALA A 46 -0.56 13.42 2.06
CA ALA A 46 -0.24 13.26 3.48
C ALA A 46 1.12 13.86 3.84
N GLY A 47 2.16 13.54 3.05
CA GLY A 47 3.49 14.12 3.22
C GLY A 47 3.47 15.65 3.11
N LEU A 48 2.77 16.18 2.10
CA LEU A 48 2.63 17.63 1.93
C LEU A 48 1.84 18.28 3.06
N ALA A 49 0.80 17.63 3.58
CA ALA A 49 0.02 18.12 4.72
C ALA A 49 0.90 18.27 5.98
N ILE A 50 1.76 17.28 6.25
CA ILE A 50 2.69 17.28 7.40
C ILE A 50 3.78 18.34 7.25
N VAL A 51 4.39 18.46 6.07
CA VAL A 51 5.40 19.48 5.77
C VAL A 51 4.80 20.89 5.92
N SER A 52 3.59 21.08 5.39
CA SER A 52 2.89 22.36 5.44
C SER A 52 2.46 22.72 6.87
N PHE A 53 1.98 21.75 7.65
CA PHE A 53 1.67 21.94 9.07
C PHE A 53 2.90 22.40 9.85
N SER A 54 4.04 21.77 9.58
CA SER A 54 5.31 22.08 10.25
C SER A 54 5.83 23.49 9.87
N ARG A 55 5.43 24.00 8.70
CA ARG A 55 5.80 25.32 8.17
C ARG A 55 4.74 26.40 8.39
N LYS A 56 3.62 26.13 9.06
CA LYS A 56 2.49 27.08 9.19
C LYS A 56 2.85 28.46 9.75
N ARG A 57 3.87 28.56 10.61
CA ARG A 57 4.38 29.85 11.12
C ARG A 57 5.05 30.73 10.06
N LYS A 58 5.42 30.16 8.91
CA LYS A 58 6.03 30.90 7.79
C LYS A 58 4.99 31.63 6.94
N GLY A 59 3.69 31.42 7.19
CA GLY A 59 2.61 32.17 6.53
C GLY A 59 1.30 31.40 6.47
N VAL A 60 0.19 32.15 6.36
CA VAL A 60 -1.19 31.61 6.33
C VAL A 60 -1.42 30.60 5.19
N TYR A 61 -0.71 30.73 4.07
CA TYR A 61 -0.82 29.81 2.94
C TYR A 61 -0.35 28.39 3.29
N TRP A 62 0.66 28.24 4.15
CA TRP A 62 1.12 26.91 4.60
C TRP A 62 0.09 26.23 5.50
N GLU A 63 -0.61 27.00 6.34
CA GLU A 63 -1.70 26.47 7.17
C GLU A 63 -2.88 26.01 6.30
N ARG A 64 -3.31 26.85 5.36
CA ARG A 64 -4.38 26.50 4.41
C ARG A 64 -4.02 25.28 3.56
N LEU A 65 -2.77 25.20 3.08
CA LEU A 65 -2.29 24.06 2.32
C LEU A 65 -2.31 22.78 3.16
N SER A 66 -1.90 22.86 4.43
CA SER A 66 -1.97 21.71 5.34
C SER A 66 -3.39 21.19 5.51
N ILE A 67 -4.34 22.08 5.79
CA ILE A 67 -5.75 21.72 5.99
C ILE A 67 -6.35 21.12 4.71
N ALA A 68 -6.06 21.74 3.55
CA ALA A 68 -6.52 21.25 2.25
C ALA A 68 -5.95 19.85 1.93
N MET A 69 -4.64 19.67 2.07
CA MET A 69 -4.00 18.38 1.79
C MET A 69 -4.40 17.29 2.77
N THR A 70 -4.73 17.64 4.02
CA THR A 70 -5.27 16.69 4.99
C THR A 70 -6.62 16.12 4.53
N LYS A 71 -7.48 16.98 3.95
CA LYS A 71 -8.76 16.57 3.35
C LYS A 71 -8.57 15.68 2.13
N VAL A 72 -7.65 16.05 1.24
CA VAL A 72 -7.31 15.25 0.05
C VAL A 72 -6.84 13.86 0.47
N ALA A 73 -5.86 13.79 1.36
CA ALA A 73 -5.34 12.53 1.89
C ALA A 73 -6.45 11.69 2.54
N LYS A 74 -7.35 12.27 3.33
CA LYS A 74 -8.49 11.55 3.94
C LYS A 74 -9.35 10.84 2.89
N VAL A 75 -9.69 11.56 1.82
CA VAL A 75 -10.52 11.01 0.72
C VAL A 75 -9.73 9.95 -0.06
N SER A 76 -8.47 10.24 -0.41
CA SER A 76 -7.61 9.29 -1.13
C SER A 76 -7.36 8.01 -0.35
N ILE A 77 -7.15 8.08 0.97
CA ILE A 77 -7.00 6.90 1.83
C ILE A 77 -8.30 6.08 1.86
N SER A 78 -9.47 6.73 1.90
CA SER A 78 -10.74 5.99 1.83
C SER A 78 -10.88 5.24 0.50
N LEU A 79 -10.51 5.89 -0.62
CA LEU A 79 -10.63 5.31 -1.95
C LEU A 79 -9.61 4.19 -2.19
N LEU A 80 -8.35 4.37 -1.78
CA LEU A 80 -7.35 3.32 -1.93
C LEU A 80 -7.74 2.06 -1.15
N ILE A 81 -8.32 2.18 0.05
CA ILE A 81 -8.71 1.02 0.87
C ILE A 81 -9.76 0.19 0.15
N VAL A 82 -10.84 0.82 -0.32
CA VAL A 82 -11.95 0.13 -1.02
C VAL A 82 -11.47 -0.45 -2.35
N LEU A 83 -10.70 0.33 -3.12
CA LEU A 83 -10.17 -0.11 -4.41
C LEU A 83 -9.06 -1.16 -4.30
N GLY A 84 -8.46 -1.34 -3.12
CA GLY A 84 -7.42 -2.33 -2.88
C GLY A 84 -7.94 -3.76 -2.75
N VAL A 85 -9.20 -3.93 -2.34
CA VAL A 85 -9.81 -5.26 -2.15
C VAL A 85 -9.90 -6.02 -3.48
N ALA A 86 -10.40 -5.37 -4.54
CA ALA A 86 -10.60 -6.00 -5.84
C ALA A 86 -9.31 -6.57 -6.49
N PRO A 87 -8.21 -5.82 -6.65
CA PRO A 87 -7.00 -6.36 -7.26
C PRO A 87 -6.38 -7.50 -6.43
N LEU A 88 -6.54 -7.48 -5.10
CA LEU A 88 -6.10 -8.58 -4.24
C LEU A 88 -6.90 -9.85 -4.49
N LEU A 89 -8.23 -9.76 -4.55
CA LEU A 89 -9.10 -10.90 -4.87
C LEU A 89 -8.79 -11.48 -6.24
N PHE A 90 -8.55 -10.64 -7.25
CA PHE A 90 -8.19 -11.14 -8.57
C PHE A 90 -6.83 -11.82 -8.59
N THR A 91 -5.83 -11.27 -7.90
CA THR A 91 -4.50 -11.90 -7.73
C THR A 91 -4.64 -13.28 -7.09
N GLN A 92 -5.48 -13.41 -6.06
CA GLN A 92 -5.77 -14.68 -5.41
C GLN A 92 -6.37 -15.69 -6.38
N VAL A 93 -7.29 -15.28 -7.25
CA VAL A 93 -7.95 -16.20 -8.20
C VAL A 93 -6.99 -16.69 -9.30
N ILE A 94 -6.16 -15.84 -9.88
CA ILE A 94 -5.34 -16.20 -11.06
C ILE A 94 -3.90 -16.61 -10.74
N TYR A 95 -3.37 -16.19 -9.60
CA TYR A 95 -2.01 -16.48 -9.13
C TYR A 95 -2.03 -17.14 -7.76
N ASP A 96 -3.01 -18.01 -7.52
CA ASP A 96 -3.26 -18.64 -6.22
C ASP A 96 -1.99 -19.28 -5.61
N PRO A 97 -1.24 -20.18 -6.29
CA PRO A 97 -0.06 -20.80 -5.68
C PRO A 97 0.99 -19.78 -5.22
N GLN A 98 1.23 -18.76 -6.04
CA GLN A 98 2.19 -17.69 -5.74
C GLN A 98 1.74 -16.84 -4.57
N TRP A 99 0.49 -16.38 -4.61
CA TRP A 99 -0.04 -15.50 -3.59
C TRP A 99 -0.19 -16.24 -2.26
N TYR A 100 -0.80 -17.43 -2.27
CA TYR A 100 -0.98 -18.26 -1.09
C TYR A 100 0.36 -18.56 -0.39
N THR A 101 1.35 -19.06 -1.14
CA THR A 101 2.65 -19.42 -0.55
C THR A 101 3.34 -18.21 0.08
N ALA A 102 3.37 -17.07 -0.61
CA ALA A 102 3.96 -15.84 -0.07
C ALA A 102 3.25 -15.37 1.21
N ASN A 103 1.92 -15.50 1.28
CA ASN A 103 1.14 -15.10 2.46
C ASN A 103 1.36 -16.06 3.63
N VAL A 104 1.45 -17.37 3.39
CA VAL A 104 1.69 -18.36 4.45
C VAL A 104 3.09 -18.18 5.06
N LEU A 105 4.12 -17.99 4.22
CA LEU A 105 5.49 -17.75 4.69
C LEU A 105 5.62 -16.48 5.55
N SER A 106 4.78 -15.49 5.30
CA SER A 106 4.79 -14.19 6.01
C SER A 106 3.49 -13.95 6.79
N ALA A 107 2.83 -15.01 7.28
CA ALA A 107 1.44 -14.94 7.77
C ALA A 107 1.18 -13.90 8.87
N ARG A 108 2.15 -13.65 9.78
CA ARG A 108 2.00 -12.63 10.82
C ARG A 108 1.89 -11.23 10.24
N TRP A 109 2.63 -10.95 9.17
CA TRP A 109 2.60 -9.65 8.49
C TRP A 109 1.29 -9.46 7.73
N VAL A 110 0.73 -10.53 7.14
CA VAL A 110 -0.58 -10.50 6.47
C VAL A 110 -1.69 -10.20 7.47
N ILE A 111 -1.65 -10.80 8.66
CA ILE A 111 -2.62 -10.51 9.73
C ILE A 111 -2.40 -9.08 10.27
N ALA A 112 -1.14 -8.70 10.50
CA ALA A 112 -0.80 -7.37 11.00
C ALA A 112 -1.22 -6.25 10.05
N PHE A 113 -1.14 -6.47 8.73
CA PHE A 113 -1.56 -5.53 7.68
C PHE A 113 -2.94 -4.93 7.97
N VAL A 114 -3.93 -5.77 8.28
CA VAL A 114 -5.30 -5.31 8.56
C VAL A 114 -5.34 -4.38 9.77
N PHE A 115 -4.66 -4.73 10.87
CA PHE A 115 -4.66 -3.91 12.09
C PHE A 115 -3.86 -2.62 11.91
N ILE A 116 -2.71 -2.69 11.24
CA ILE A 116 -1.88 -1.52 10.94
C ILE A 116 -2.67 -0.54 10.07
N LEU A 117 -3.39 -1.01 9.05
CA LEU A 117 -4.25 -0.18 8.20
C LEU A 117 -5.34 0.54 9.00
N ILE A 118 -6.03 -0.17 9.89
CA ILE A 118 -7.07 0.40 10.76
C ILE A 118 -6.45 1.51 11.64
N ILE A 119 -5.33 1.23 12.30
CA ILE A 119 -4.65 2.21 13.17
C ILE A 119 -4.19 3.42 12.34
N ALA A 120 -3.56 3.19 11.19
CA ALA A 120 -3.09 4.25 10.30
C ALA A 120 -4.24 5.17 9.87
N TYR A 121 -5.38 4.59 9.47
CA TYR A 121 -6.58 5.32 9.06
C TYR A 121 -7.18 6.13 10.22
N CYS A 122 -7.31 5.53 11.40
CA CYS A 122 -7.81 6.21 12.59
C CYS A 122 -6.90 7.38 13.00
N LEU A 123 -5.59 7.20 12.97
CA LEU A 123 -4.61 8.26 13.26
C LEU A 123 -4.71 9.40 12.23
N TRP A 124 -4.92 9.09 10.94
CA TRP A 124 -5.13 10.12 9.93
C TRP A 124 -6.41 10.93 10.21
N PHE A 125 -7.49 10.26 10.61
CA PHE A 125 -8.73 10.91 11.02
C PHE A 125 -8.56 11.78 12.28
N ALA A 126 -7.79 11.32 13.26
CA ALA A 126 -7.45 12.11 14.44
C ALA A 126 -6.68 13.38 14.05
N PHE A 127 -5.72 13.27 13.12
CA PHE A 127 -5.05 14.44 12.58
C PHE A 127 -6.00 15.36 11.80
N TYR A 128 -6.91 14.81 10.99
CA TYR A 128 -7.91 15.58 10.26
C TYR A 128 -8.80 16.44 11.17
N PHE A 129 -9.30 15.89 12.28
CA PHE A 129 -10.15 16.65 13.21
C PHE A 129 -9.38 17.69 14.03
N THR A 130 -8.09 17.46 14.25
CA THR A 130 -7.25 18.36 15.04
C THR A 130 -6.52 19.40 14.18
N ASN A 131 -6.43 19.19 12.86
CA ASN A 131 -5.80 20.11 11.92
C ASN A 131 -6.80 21.20 11.47
N HIS A 132 -6.97 22.19 12.31
CA HIS A 132 -7.71 23.43 12.03
C HIS A 132 -6.81 24.67 12.13
N GLU A 133 -7.37 25.83 11.77
CA GLU A 133 -6.69 27.12 11.95
C GLU A 133 -6.31 27.32 13.43
N GLY A 134 -5.05 27.67 13.70
CA GLY A 134 -4.57 27.86 15.07
C GLY A 134 -4.27 26.58 15.85
N ALA A 135 -4.26 25.40 15.21
CA ALA A 135 -3.99 24.11 15.89
C ALA A 135 -2.68 24.12 16.71
N LYS A 136 -2.64 23.40 17.84
CA LYS A 136 -1.44 23.34 18.71
C LYS A 136 -0.28 22.56 18.05
N ARG A 137 0.96 22.84 18.50
CA ARG A 137 2.18 22.12 18.07
C ARG A 137 2.18 20.71 18.67
N GLY A 138 2.73 19.71 17.97
CA GLY A 138 2.79 18.30 18.43
C GLY A 138 1.75 17.38 17.79
N LEU A 139 0.66 17.92 17.22
CA LEU A 139 -0.34 17.14 16.50
C LEU A 139 0.20 16.49 15.20
N ASN A 140 1.33 16.99 14.69
CA ASN A 140 2.00 16.41 13.53
C ASN A 140 2.59 15.02 13.81
N LEU A 141 2.85 14.66 15.08
CA LEU A 141 3.38 13.33 15.41
C LEU A 141 2.36 12.24 15.07
N ILE A 142 1.07 12.49 15.32
CA ILE A 142 -0.03 11.58 14.98
C ILE A 142 -0.07 11.34 13.46
N ALA A 143 0.04 12.43 12.68
CA ALA A 143 0.10 12.36 11.22
C ALA A 143 1.35 11.63 10.71
N LEU A 144 2.50 11.87 11.35
CA LEU A 144 3.76 11.21 11.01
C LEU A 144 3.70 9.70 11.26
N ILE A 145 3.15 9.29 12.40
CA ILE A 145 2.94 7.87 12.72
C ILE A 145 1.96 7.25 11.72
N SER A 146 0.85 7.93 11.42
CA SER A 146 -0.10 7.47 10.39
C SER A 146 0.60 7.26 9.03
N LEU A 147 1.37 8.23 8.56
CA LEU A 147 2.11 8.12 7.31
C LEU A 147 3.16 6.99 7.35
N ALA A 148 3.87 6.82 8.46
CA ALA A 148 4.84 5.75 8.62
C ALA A 148 4.16 4.37 8.57
N LEU A 149 2.99 4.22 9.17
CA LEU A 149 2.20 2.99 9.09
C LEU A 149 1.68 2.75 7.66
N LEU A 150 1.20 3.77 6.94
CA LEU A 150 0.81 3.63 5.53
C LEU A 150 1.99 3.22 4.63
N LEU A 151 3.19 3.71 4.91
CA LEU A 151 4.41 3.29 4.21
C LEU A 151 4.78 1.85 4.57
N LEU A 152 4.59 1.44 5.83
CA LEU A 152 4.79 0.05 6.27
C LEU A 152 3.80 -0.89 5.57
N GLU A 153 2.54 -0.51 5.43
CA GLU A 153 1.54 -1.26 4.64
C GLU A 153 2.02 -1.47 3.20
N GLY A 154 2.47 -0.40 2.54
CA GLY A 154 3.04 -0.47 1.21
C GLY A 154 4.27 -1.39 1.14
N LEU A 155 5.12 -1.39 2.18
CA LEU A 155 6.29 -2.25 2.27
C LEU A 155 5.90 -3.73 2.43
N ILE A 156 4.92 -4.04 3.27
CA ILE A 156 4.39 -5.40 3.46
C ILE A 156 3.85 -5.90 2.11
N MET A 157 3.00 -5.14 1.44
CA MET A 157 2.43 -5.52 0.15
C MET A 157 3.47 -5.68 -0.96
N HIS A 158 4.50 -4.84 -0.96
CA HIS A 158 5.64 -4.97 -1.86
C HIS A 158 6.44 -6.23 -1.58
N ALA A 159 6.71 -6.54 -0.30
CA ALA A 159 7.43 -7.73 0.10
C ALA A 159 6.68 -9.01 -0.28
N LEU A 160 5.38 -9.09 0.04
CA LEU A 160 4.53 -10.24 -0.32
C LEU A 160 4.47 -10.45 -1.83
N SER A 161 4.25 -9.38 -2.60
CA SER A 161 4.25 -9.44 -4.07
C SER A 161 5.61 -9.86 -4.64
N TYR A 162 6.71 -9.47 -4.00
CA TYR A 162 8.06 -9.84 -4.44
C TYR A 162 8.43 -11.28 -4.06
N GLN A 163 8.03 -11.74 -2.87
CA GLN A 163 8.14 -13.15 -2.46
C GLN A 163 7.35 -14.07 -3.40
N ALA A 164 6.16 -13.64 -3.85
CA ALA A 164 5.30 -14.41 -4.75
C ALA A 164 5.93 -14.70 -6.12
N ILE A 165 6.91 -13.91 -6.57
CA ILE A 165 7.61 -14.12 -7.85
C ILE A 165 8.94 -14.85 -7.70
N LEU A 166 9.28 -15.35 -6.51
CA LEU A 166 10.52 -16.07 -6.20
C LEU A 166 10.28 -17.54 -5.78
N PRO A 167 9.59 -18.36 -6.59
CA PRO A 167 9.23 -19.72 -6.23
C PRO A 167 10.42 -20.63 -5.92
N ALA A 168 11.58 -20.35 -6.52
CA ALA A 168 12.82 -21.08 -6.26
C ALA A 168 13.33 -20.95 -4.81
N GLN A 169 12.87 -19.94 -4.06
CA GLN A 169 13.34 -19.65 -2.70
C GLN A 169 12.36 -20.14 -1.62
N TRP A 170 11.14 -20.54 -2.00
CA TRP A 170 10.09 -20.87 -1.02
C TRP A 170 10.44 -22.06 -0.13
N MET A 171 11.07 -23.10 -0.68
CA MET A 171 11.46 -24.28 0.11
C MET A 171 12.48 -23.93 1.18
N GLU A 172 13.46 -23.10 0.85
CA GLU A 172 14.47 -22.61 1.80
C GLU A 172 13.84 -21.74 2.89
N TRP A 173 12.84 -20.93 2.53
CA TRP A 173 12.10 -20.10 3.50
C TRP A 173 11.16 -20.90 4.39
N TYR A 174 10.57 -21.97 3.86
CA TYR A 174 9.62 -22.83 4.58
C TYR A 174 10.32 -23.83 5.50
N ALA A 175 11.43 -24.43 5.03
CA ALA A 175 12.16 -25.46 5.75
C ALA A 175 13.68 -25.25 5.63
N PRO A 176 14.22 -24.18 6.24
CA PRO A 176 15.67 -23.94 6.25
C PRO A 176 16.41 -25.15 6.84
N ASP A 177 17.46 -25.60 6.16
CA ASP A 177 18.22 -26.82 6.51
C ASP A 177 17.33 -28.09 6.66
N GLY A 178 16.15 -28.11 6.05
CA GLY A 178 15.17 -29.20 6.15
C GLY A 178 14.31 -29.17 7.43
N VAL A 179 14.46 -28.14 8.27
CA VAL A 179 13.65 -27.95 9.48
C VAL A 179 12.51 -26.99 9.19
N ILE A 180 11.27 -27.45 9.30
CA ILE A 180 10.08 -26.66 9.01
C ILE A 180 9.97 -25.46 9.98
N ASP A 181 9.85 -24.25 9.43
CA ASP A 181 9.53 -23.01 10.16
C ASP A 181 8.09 -22.55 9.83
N MET A 182 7.21 -22.65 10.84
CA MET A 182 5.80 -22.24 10.74
C MET A 182 5.52 -20.88 11.40
N ASN A 183 6.55 -20.11 11.75
CA ASN A 183 6.40 -18.91 12.56
C ASN A 183 5.75 -17.75 11.79
N GLY A 184 6.01 -17.64 10.49
CA GLY A 184 5.43 -16.61 9.62
C GLY A 184 5.89 -15.17 9.96
N ALA A 185 7.02 -15.04 10.65
CA ALA A 185 7.46 -13.78 11.28
C ALA A 185 8.35 -12.91 10.37
N TYR A 186 8.77 -13.42 9.22
CA TYR A 186 9.76 -12.76 8.36
C TYR A 186 9.12 -12.24 7.08
N LEU A 187 9.60 -11.10 6.60
CA LEU A 187 9.43 -10.69 5.21
C LEU A 187 10.67 -11.15 4.46
N HIS A 188 10.58 -12.27 3.75
CA HIS A 188 11.76 -12.96 3.23
C HIS A 188 12.45 -12.23 2.08
N ALA A 189 11.72 -11.39 1.34
CA ALA A 189 12.28 -10.69 0.18
C ALA A 189 11.73 -9.27 0.06
N ILE A 190 12.63 -8.28 0.06
CA ILE A 190 12.29 -6.87 -0.13
C ILE A 190 13.20 -6.28 -1.21
N HIS A 191 12.61 -5.80 -2.30
CA HIS A 191 13.36 -5.08 -3.33
C HIS A 191 13.33 -3.55 -3.09
N TRP A 192 14.26 -3.04 -2.30
CA TRP A 192 14.29 -1.64 -1.83
C TRP A 192 14.23 -0.59 -2.94
N LEU A 193 15.00 -0.77 -4.02
CA LEU A 193 15.01 0.21 -5.12
C LEU A 193 13.64 0.34 -5.78
N ARG A 194 12.92 -0.78 -5.94
CA ARG A 194 11.59 -0.79 -6.55
C ARG A 194 10.58 -0.13 -5.62
N PHE A 195 10.65 -0.45 -4.32
CA PHE A 195 9.81 0.18 -3.31
C PHE A 195 10.01 1.70 -3.29
N LEU A 196 11.25 2.16 -3.13
CA LEU A 196 11.58 3.59 -3.09
C LEU A 196 11.20 4.31 -4.39
N PHE A 197 11.40 3.67 -5.55
CA PHE A 197 10.95 4.22 -6.82
C PHE A 197 9.44 4.43 -6.84
N ILE A 198 8.63 3.42 -6.47
CA ILE A 198 7.17 3.54 -6.39
C ILE A 198 6.77 4.65 -5.41
N ILE A 199 7.34 4.70 -4.21
CA ILE A 199 7.04 5.74 -3.23
C ILE A 199 7.40 7.13 -3.77
N SER A 200 8.52 7.27 -4.49
CA SER A 200 8.93 8.55 -5.06
C SER A 200 7.92 9.12 -6.08
N LEU A 201 7.13 8.26 -6.73
CA LEU A 201 6.07 8.68 -7.65
C LEU A 201 4.94 9.43 -6.94
N SER A 202 4.84 9.37 -5.61
CA SER A 202 3.86 10.16 -4.85
C SER A 202 4.08 11.67 -5.00
N VAL A 203 5.34 12.09 -5.22
CA VAL A 203 5.74 13.50 -5.39
C VAL A 203 5.17 14.11 -6.69
N PRO A 204 5.45 13.55 -7.89
CA PRO A 204 4.83 14.05 -9.10
C PRO A 204 3.31 13.88 -9.10
N THR A 205 2.75 12.82 -8.49
CA THR A 205 1.29 12.64 -8.40
C THR A 205 0.61 13.78 -7.63
N VAL A 206 1.11 14.16 -6.44
CA VAL A 206 0.53 15.31 -5.71
C VAL A 206 0.82 16.63 -6.42
N GLY A 207 1.95 16.76 -7.11
CA GLY A 207 2.26 17.92 -7.94
C GLY A 207 1.25 18.12 -9.08
N LEU A 208 0.96 17.07 -9.84
CA LEU A 208 -0.06 17.07 -10.89
C LEU A 208 -1.45 17.38 -10.33
N PHE A 209 -1.80 16.80 -9.18
CA PHE A 209 -3.06 17.10 -8.50
C PHE A 209 -3.18 18.59 -8.14
N LEU A 210 -2.11 19.21 -7.62
CA LEU A 210 -2.11 20.63 -7.29
C LEU A 210 -2.24 21.53 -8.52
N LEU A 211 -1.56 21.18 -9.63
CA LEU A 211 -1.70 21.91 -10.90
C LEU A 211 -3.14 21.88 -11.40
N ALA A 212 -3.76 20.69 -11.42
CA ALA A 212 -5.17 20.54 -11.81
C ALA A 212 -6.12 21.28 -10.85
N TYR A 213 -5.85 21.25 -9.54
CA TYR A 213 -6.65 21.95 -8.54
C TYR A 213 -6.54 23.47 -8.66
N ALA A 214 -5.36 23.99 -9.02
CA ALA A 214 -5.14 25.41 -9.25
C ALA A 214 -5.86 25.89 -10.52
N ASP A 215 -5.77 25.13 -11.61
CA ASP A 215 -6.46 25.42 -12.88
C ASP A 215 -7.98 25.47 -12.66
N TYR A 216 -8.56 24.46 -12.02
CA TYR A 216 -9.98 24.41 -11.68
C TYR A 216 -10.47 25.60 -10.83
N LYS A 217 -9.59 26.16 -9.98
CA LYS A 217 -9.91 27.33 -9.15
C LYS A 217 -9.71 28.67 -9.87
N SER A 218 -9.00 28.68 -10.99
CA SER A 218 -8.74 29.87 -11.80
C SER A 218 -9.82 30.16 -12.85
N GLN A 219 -10.64 29.14 -13.15
CA GLN A 219 -11.86 29.23 -13.95
C GLN A 219 -13.02 29.76 -13.11
#